data_AF-A0A8H5JAD2-F1
#
_entry.id   AF-A0A8H5JAD2-F1
#
_cell.length_a   1.000
_cell.length_b   1.000
_cell.length_c   1.000
_cell.angle_alpha   90.00
_cell.angle_beta   90.00
_cell.angle_gamma   90.00
#
_symmetry.space_group_name_H-M   'P 1'
#
loop_
_entity.id
_entity.type
_entity.pdbx_description
1 polymer ?
#
loop_
_entity_poly.entity_id
_entity_poly.type
_entity_poly.pdbx_seq_one_letter_code
_entity_poly.pdbx_strand_id
1 'polypeptide(L)'
;MRKVKGMRAFRPNAPPTNPRAWGVALDAAGDILAPDLLDGDQMETMTGVLFKMRTHRACILEEAKDIDRNRFREYMKHRALNIGIVIGEPRSGKTRMGAAAALCMAAKLGQILCSGPSHPAIDLFASRLDTRSRAVAARYNTILPAGHPDRRRHHLVIRMYAQGDELLAINQLLNNPQAVDWAQNMGDAVPALDANCKPGLRAVQNYLDNQAEVLPLRQSQVARGAISWAQYTATPNRIPITKKVMGIVMREADFLCVHPTNAEISPVPSWRSHFARGLVVDDAGSMNRADFYGLWGNTLLPVFLVGDPDEKPVVLTTDETDSDGNLYNQFAADGAVSPLKYLMATGIPVFRL
;
A
#
# COMPACT_ATOMS: atom_id res chain seq x y z
N MET A 1 -19.13 12.06 7.51
CA MET A 1 -18.74 11.96 6.08
C MET A 1 -17.28 12.37 5.93
N ARG A 2 -16.37 11.46 5.50
CA ARG A 2 -14.95 11.82 5.30
C ARG A 2 -14.83 12.77 4.11
N LYS A 3 -14.42 14.02 4.33
CA LYS A 3 -14.15 14.97 3.24
C LYS A 3 -12.83 14.58 2.56
N VAL A 4 -12.91 13.86 1.44
CA VAL A 4 -11.75 13.56 0.60
C VAL A 4 -11.49 14.78 -0.29
N LYS A 5 -10.55 15.65 0.09
CA LYS A 5 -10.01 16.69 -0.82
C LYS A 5 -9.41 15.94 -2.02
N GLY A 6 -9.97 16.13 -3.22
CA GLY A 6 -9.62 15.32 -4.40
C GLY A 6 -8.13 15.28 -4.73
N MET A 7 -7.70 14.28 -5.51
CA MET A 7 -6.33 14.05 -5.98
C MET A 7 -5.87 15.09 -7.01
N ARG A 8 -6.11 16.39 -6.77
CA ARG A 8 -5.51 17.52 -7.53
C ARG A 8 -4.01 17.69 -7.24
N ALA A 9 -3.36 16.60 -6.81
CA ALA A 9 -2.03 16.49 -6.24
C ALA A 9 -0.89 16.77 -7.23
N PHE A 10 -1.14 16.73 -8.53
CA PHE A 10 -0.10 16.91 -9.54
C PHE A 10 -0.09 18.31 -10.18
N ARG A 11 -0.93 19.22 -9.66
CA ARG A 11 -0.79 20.64 -9.99
C ARG A 11 0.52 21.17 -9.41
N PRO A 12 1.26 22.04 -10.15
CA PRO A 12 2.51 22.63 -9.66
C PRO A 12 2.38 23.26 -8.26
N ASN A 13 1.22 23.88 -7.98
CA ASN A 13 0.95 24.61 -6.75
C ASN A 13 0.01 23.85 -5.80
N ALA A 14 -0.08 22.52 -5.92
CA ALA A 14 -0.96 21.73 -5.06
C ALA A 14 -0.46 21.76 -3.61
N PRO A 15 -1.28 22.19 -2.64
CA PRO A 15 -0.85 22.31 -1.25
C PRO A 15 -0.51 20.94 -0.63
N PRO A 16 0.35 20.92 0.40
CA PRO A 16 0.62 19.71 1.17
C PRO A 16 -0.67 19.15 1.75
N THR A 17 -0.76 17.82 1.82
CA THR A 17 -1.98 17.13 2.29
C THR A 17 -2.09 17.09 3.81
N ASN A 18 -0.98 17.26 4.51
CA ASN A 18 -0.93 17.42 5.95
C ASN A 18 -0.01 18.61 6.29
N PRO A 19 -0.49 19.86 6.15
CA PRO A 19 0.35 21.05 6.29
C PRO A 19 0.98 21.17 7.69
N ARG A 20 0.27 20.71 8.73
CA ARG A 20 0.78 20.67 10.11
C ARG A 20 2.07 19.86 10.23
N ALA A 21 2.13 18.68 9.60
CA ALA A 21 3.32 17.84 9.62
C ALA A 21 4.52 18.48 8.90
N TRP A 22 4.27 19.47 8.04
CA TRP A 22 5.29 20.22 7.32
C TRP A 22 5.64 21.56 7.98
N GLY A 23 5.08 21.87 9.16
CA GLY A 23 5.27 23.16 9.81
C GLY A 23 4.70 24.35 9.03
N VAL A 24 3.79 24.08 8.08
CA VAL A 24 3.15 25.14 7.29
C VAL A 24 2.15 25.89 8.15
N ALA A 25 2.19 27.22 8.07
CA ALA A 25 1.31 28.09 8.82
C ALA A 25 -0.17 27.91 8.40
N LEU A 26 -1.04 27.86 9.41
CA LEU A 26 -2.46 27.59 9.26
C LEU A 26 -3.28 28.68 9.93
N ASP A 27 -4.47 28.95 9.39
CA ASP A 27 -5.48 29.76 10.05
C ASP A 27 -6.15 28.99 11.21
N ALA A 28 -7.06 29.68 11.91
CA ALA A 28 -7.83 29.10 13.02
C ALA A 28 -8.74 27.92 12.58
N ALA A 29 -9.10 27.84 11.30
CA ALA A 29 -9.87 26.73 10.73
C ALA A 29 -8.99 25.53 10.33
N GLY A 30 -7.66 25.67 10.39
CA GLY A 30 -6.71 24.65 9.99
C GLY A 30 -6.45 24.60 8.48
N ASP A 31 -6.89 25.61 7.72
CA ASP A 31 -6.54 25.80 6.32
C ASP A 31 -5.24 26.62 6.19
N ILE A 32 -4.52 26.41 5.08
CA ILE A 32 -3.22 27.03 4.86
C ILE A 32 -3.39 28.54 4.70
N LEU A 33 -2.60 29.33 5.43
CA LEU A 33 -2.60 30.78 5.30
C LEU A 33 -2.28 31.21 3.86
N ALA A 34 -2.97 32.25 3.39
CA ALA A 34 -2.71 32.81 2.07
C ALA A 34 -1.27 33.36 2.00
N PRO A 35 -0.59 33.29 0.83
CA PRO A 35 0.81 33.67 0.73
C PRO A 35 1.14 35.10 1.18
N ASP A 36 0.18 36.02 1.03
CA ASP A 36 0.26 37.42 1.46
C ASP A 36 0.15 37.62 2.98
N LEU A 37 -0.30 36.60 3.71
CA LEU A 37 -0.41 36.57 5.17
C LEU A 37 0.75 35.84 5.85
N LEU A 38 1.67 35.28 5.08
CA LEU A 38 2.84 34.57 5.60
C LEU A 38 3.96 35.56 5.92
N ASP A 39 4.59 35.42 7.08
CA ASP A 39 5.85 36.12 7.37
C ASP A 39 7.04 35.52 6.57
N GLY A 40 8.22 36.12 6.70
CA GLY A 40 9.41 35.70 5.94
C GLY A 40 9.81 34.24 6.17
N ASP A 41 9.81 33.79 7.42
CA ASP A 41 10.19 32.42 7.80
C ASP A 41 9.12 31.40 7.36
N GLN A 42 7.85 31.78 7.44
CA GLN A 42 6.73 30.98 6.97
C GLN A 42 6.73 30.84 5.43
N MET A 43 7.09 31.91 4.71
CA MET A 43 7.25 31.90 3.26
C MET A 43 8.41 30.99 2.82
N GLU A 44 9.54 31.04 3.52
CA GLU A 44 10.68 30.16 3.27
C GLU A 44 10.29 28.69 3.51
N THR A 45 9.61 28.41 4.62
CA THR A 45 9.11 27.07 4.96
C THR A 45 8.17 26.54 3.87
N MET A 46 7.17 27.34 3.46
CA MET A 46 6.25 26.97 2.39
C MET A 46 6.98 26.66 1.08
N THR A 47 7.92 27.52 0.70
CA THR A 47 8.70 27.37 -0.53
C THR A 47 9.54 26.09 -0.51
N GLY A 48 10.21 25.82 0.61
CA GLY A 48 10.97 24.58 0.82
C GLY A 48 10.08 23.34 0.74
N VAL A 49 8.89 23.37 1.32
CA VAL A 49 7.93 22.25 1.26
C VAL A 49 7.47 22.00 -0.18
N LEU A 50 7.09 23.06 -0.91
CA LEU A 50 6.65 22.93 -2.30
C LEU A 50 7.77 22.40 -3.21
N PHE A 51 9.01 22.85 -3.01
CA PHE A 51 10.17 22.32 -3.72
C PHE A 51 10.36 20.82 -3.45
N LYS A 52 10.40 20.39 -2.18
CA LYS A 52 10.51 18.97 -1.78
C LYS A 52 9.41 18.11 -2.40
N MET A 53 8.17 18.60 -2.38
CA MET A 53 7.03 17.91 -2.98
C MET A 53 7.18 17.78 -4.50
N ARG A 54 7.60 18.86 -5.19
CA ARG A 54 7.81 18.87 -6.64
C ARG A 54 8.91 17.88 -7.04
N THR A 55 10.02 17.88 -6.32
CA THR A 55 11.14 16.98 -6.59
C THR A 55 10.76 15.53 -6.35
N HIS A 56 10.05 15.23 -5.24
CA HIS A 56 9.57 13.88 -4.99
C HIS A 56 8.62 13.38 -6.08
N ARG A 57 7.69 14.22 -6.54
CA ARG A 57 6.80 13.89 -7.66
C ARG A 57 7.58 13.62 -8.94
N ALA A 58 8.60 14.41 -9.25
CA ALA A 58 9.47 14.17 -10.40
C ALA A 58 10.13 12.79 -10.29
N CYS A 59 10.70 12.45 -9.12
CA CYS A 59 11.27 11.13 -8.88
C CYS A 59 10.27 9.98 -9.04
N ILE A 60 8.98 10.17 -8.72
CA ILE A 60 7.95 9.14 -8.96
C ILE A 60 7.62 9.05 -10.46
N LEU A 61 7.52 10.19 -11.16
CA LEU A 61 7.20 10.20 -12.60
C LEU A 61 8.29 9.54 -13.45
N GLU A 62 9.53 9.47 -12.98
CA GLU A 62 10.61 8.66 -13.58
C GLU A 62 10.33 7.14 -13.56
N GLU A 63 9.29 6.66 -12.86
CA GLU A 63 8.83 5.27 -13.00
C GLU A 63 7.98 5.02 -14.25
N ALA A 64 7.37 6.07 -14.80
CA ALA A 64 6.75 6.00 -16.13
C ALA A 64 7.84 6.00 -17.20
N LYS A 65 7.62 5.25 -18.29
CA LYS A 65 8.47 5.32 -19.50
C LYS A 65 8.52 6.77 -19.99
N ASP A 66 9.62 7.19 -20.60
CA ASP A 66 9.86 8.59 -21.02
C ASP A 66 8.68 9.19 -21.80
N ILE A 67 8.15 8.41 -22.76
CA ILE A 67 7.00 8.80 -23.61
C ILE A 67 5.71 9.04 -22.82
N ASP A 68 5.57 8.37 -21.67
CA ASP A 68 4.37 8.39 -20.85
C ASP A 68 4.45 9.41 -19.73
N ARG A 69 5.62 9.96 -19.38
CA ARG A 69 5.78 10.83 -18.20
C ARG A 69 4.85 12.03 -18.23
N ASN A 70 4.81 12.74 -19.35
CA ASN A 70 3.97 13.94 -19.51
C ASN A 70 2.48 13.58 -19.57
N ARG A 71 2.12 12.55 -20.35
CA ARG A 71 0.74 12.04 -20.44
C ARG A 71 0.24 11.60 -19.07
N PHE A 72 1.06 10.87 -18.32
CA PHE A 72 0.74 10.38 -16.99
C PHE A 72 0.62 11.53 -16.02
N ARG A 73 1.53 12.51 -16.04
CA ARG A 73 1.40 13.72 -15.22
C ARG A 73 0.09 14.46 -15.48
N GLU A 74 -0.30 14.64 -16.73
CA GLU A 74 -1.56 15.31 -17.09
C GLU A 74 -2.78 14.48 -16.69
N TYR A 75 -2.75 13.18 -16.93
CA TYR A 75 -3.74 12.24 -16.43
C TYR A 75 -3.92 12.38 -14.92
N MET A 76 -2.80 12.51 -14.20
CA MET A 76 -2.83 12.61 -12.75
C MET A 76 -3.41 13.91 -12.20
N LYS A 77 -3.50 14.97 -13.02
CA LYS A 77 -4.10 16.26 -12.66
C LYS A 77 -5.61 16.30 -12.85
N HIS A 78 -6.14 15.54 -13.80
CA HIS A 78 -7.51 15.70 -14.32
C HIS A 78 -8.46 14.54 -14.01
N ARG A 79 -8.12 13.68 -13.05
CA ARG A 79 -9.01 12.55 -12.69
C ARG A 79 -10.34 13.02 -12.11
N ALA A 80 -11.41 12.49 -12.70
CA ALA A 80 -12.77 12.62 -12.17
C ALA A 80 -12.95 11.68 -10.96
N LEU A 81 -13.70 12.14 -9.95
CA LEU A 81 -14.14 11.35 -8.78
C LEU A 81 -13.02 10.62 -7.99
N ASN A 82 -11.76 10.99 -8.21
CA ASN A 82 -10.59 10.27 -7.70
C ASN A 82 -10.49 8.80 -8.15
N ILE A 83 -11.09 8.46 -9.29
CA ILE A 83 -10.97 7.15 -9.92
C ILE A 83 -9.90 7.25 -11.00
N GLY A 84 -8.90 6.36 -10.93
CA GLY A 84 -7.87 6.16 -11.93
C GLY A 84 -8.00 4.78 -12.56
N ILE A 85 -7.81 4.71 -13.87
CA ILE A 85 -7.84 3.48 -14.65
C ILE A 85 -6.60 3.48 -15.54
N VAL A 86 -5.76 2.46 -15.39
CA VAL A 86 -4.59 2.21 -16.23
C VAL A 86 -4.82 0.89 -16.95
N ILE A 87 -4.78 0.92 -18.29
CA ILE A 87 -4.92 -0.28 -19.11
C ILE A 87 -3.69 -0.52 -19.94
N GLY A 88 -3.42 -1.79 -20.22
CA GLY A 88 -2.44 -2.22 -21.20
C GLY A 88 -2.46 -3.72 -21.38
N GLU A 89 -2.07 -4.15 -22.58
CA GLU A 89 -1.90 -5.56 -22.94
C GLU A 89 -0.86 -6.26 -22.03
N PRO A 90 -0.80 -7.61 -22.04
CA PRO A 90 0.19 -8.33 -21.26
C PRO A 90 1.62 -7.84 -21.55
N ARG A 91 2.44 -7.70 -20.51
CA ARG A 91 3.84 -7.22 -20.59
C ARG A 91 4.03 -5.77 -21.07
N SER A 92 2.96 -4.99 -21.25
CA SER A 92 3.03 -3.53 -21.55
C SER A 92 3.78 -2.71 -20.50
N GLY A 93 3.81 -3.19 -19.25
CA GLY A 93 4.31 -2.48 -18.08
C GLY A 93 3.21 -1.98 -17.14
N LYS A 94 1.96 -2.44 -17.31
CA LYS A 94 0.79 -2.07 -16.49
C LYS A 94 1.07 -2.05 -14.99
N THR A 95 1.62 -3.13 -14.43
CA THR A 95 1.96 -3.20 -13.01
C THR A 95 3.00 -2.17 -12.57
N ARG A 96 3.98 -1.84 -13.42
CA ARG A 96 4.97 -0.80 -13.11
C ARG A 96 4.29 0.57 -13.01
N MET A 97 3.39 0.85 -13.96
CA MET A 97 2.58 2.06 -13.92
C MET A 97 1.61 2.06 -12.72
N GLY A 98 1.07 0.91 -12.35
CA GLY A 98 0.25 0.72 -11.15
C GLY A 98 1.02 1.04 -9.87
N ALA A 99 2.27 0.59 -9.75
CA ALA A 99 3.13 0.95 -8.63
C ALA A 99 3.45 2.46 -8.60
N ALA A 100 3.70 3.08 -9.75
CA ALA A 100 3.87 4.53 -9.85
C ALA A 100 2.60 5.28 -9.40
N ALA A 101 1.42 4.82 -9.81
CA ALA A 101 0.13 5.37 -9.39
C ALA A 101 -0.10 5.20 -7.88
N ALA A 102 0.26 4.05 -7.31
CA ALA A 102 0.21 3.78 -5.87
C ALA A 102 1.13 4.73 -5.08
N LEU A 103 2.37 4.92 -5.53
CA LEU A 103 3.32 5.87 -4.93
C LEU A 103 2.83 7.31 -5.01
N CYS A 104 2.26 7.69 -6.16
CA CYS A 104 1.62 8.99 -6.32
C CYS A 104 0.45 9.18 -5.35
N MET A 105 -0.36 8.13 -5.16
CA MET A 105 -1.48 8.12 -4.24
C MET A 105 -0.99 8.24 -2.80
N ALA A 106 0.02 7.46 -2.39
CA ALA A 106 0.58 7.48 -1.04
C ALA A 106 1.22 8.82 -0.70
N ALA A 107 1.99 9.40 -1.63
CA ALA A 107 2.60 10.72 -1.45
C ALA A 107 1.58 11.83 -1.17
N LYS A 108 0.32 11.66 -1.63
CA LYS A 108 -0.77 12.57 -1.33
C LYS A 108 -1.56 12.12 -0.10
N LEU A 109 -2.11 10.93 -0.12
CA LEU A 109 -3.17 10.50 0.77
C LEU A 109 -2.64 9.83 2.04
N GLY A 110 -1.41 9.33 2.05
CA GLY A 110 -0.86 8.55 3.15
C GLY A 110 -0.99 7.05 2.89
N GLN A 111 -1.51 6.30 3.86
CA GLN A 111 -1.52 4.84 3.82
C GLN A 111 -2.53 4.30 2.81
N ILE A 112 -2.09 3.37 1.95
CA ILE A 112 -2.86 2.86 0.81
C ILE A 112 -3.13 1.37 0.98
N LEU A 113 -4.37 0.96 0.70
CA LEU A 113 -4.74 -0.44 0.58
C LEU A 113 -4.44 -0.90 -0.85
N CYS A 114 -3.83 -2.07 -0.99
CA CYS A 114 -3.49 -2.67 -2.27
C CYS A 114 -4.09 -4.07 -2.37
N SER A 115 -4.51 -4.47 -3.56
CA SER A 115 -5.09 -5.80 -3.79
C SER A 115 -4.94 -6.25 -5.25
N GLY A 116 -5.41 -7.45 -5.52
CA GLY A 116 -5.39 -8.13 -6.82
C GLY A 116 -6.23 -9.40 -6.78
N PRO A 117 -6.47 -10.06 -7.93
CA PRO A 117 -7.42 -11.17 -8.04
C PRO A 117 -6.90 -12.49 -7.43
N SER A 118 -5.59 -12.61 -7.20
CA SER A 118 -4.97 -13.85 -6.73
C SER A 118 -3.75 -13.57 -5.86
N HIS A 119 -3.34 -14.55 -5.04
CA HIS A 119 -2.14 -14.45 -4.21
C HIS A 119 -0.88 -14.12 -5.04
N PRO A 120 -0.56 -14.82 -6.15
CA PRO A 120 0.62 -14.51 -6.96
C PRO A 120 0.61 -13.10 -7.56
N ALA A 121 -0.55 -12.60 -7.99
CA ALA A 121 -0.67 -11.24 -8.53
C ALA A 121 -0.35 -10.19 -7.44
N ILE A 122 -0.85 -10.40 -6.23
CA ILE A 122 -0.61 -9.49 -5.10
C ILE A 122 0.86 -9.54 -4.67
N ASP A 123 1.48 -10.72 -4.65
CA ASP A 123 2.91 -10.87 -4.31
C ASP A 123 3.80 -10.15 -5.32
N LEU A 124 3.51 -10.31 -6.62
CA LEU A 124 4.19 -9.61 -7.69
C LEU A 124 4.02 -8.10 -7.57
N PHE A 125 2.79 -7.63 -7.28
CA PHE A 125 2.51 -6.22 -7.09
C PHE A 125 3.25 -5.64 -5.88
N ALA A 126 3.20 -6.32 -4.73
CA ALA A 126 3.87 -5.90 -3.50
C ALA A 126 5.39 -5.82 -3.68
N SER A 127 5.99 -6.84 -4.31
CA SER A 127 7.43 -6.87 -4.61
C SER A 127 7.85 -5.73 -5.55
N ARG A 128 7.08 -5.49 -6.62
CA ARG A 128 7.33 -4.38 -7.53
C ARG A 128 7.17 -3.04 -6.83
N LEU A 129 6.14 -2.88 -5.99
CA LEU A 129 5.88 -1.67 -5.24
C LEU A 129 7.02 -1.35 -4.26
N ASP A 130 7.50 -2.33 -3.49
CA ASP A 130 8.67 -2.16 -2.61
C ASP A 130 9.91 -1.74 -3.42
N THR A 131 10.25 -2.49 -4.47
CA THR A 131 11.40 -2.21 -5.34
C THR A 131 11.35 -0.80 -5.92
N ARG A 132 10.19 -0.39 -6.46
CA ARG A 132 10.02 0.96 -7.05
C ARG A 132 10.01 2.05 -6.00
N SER A 133 9.42 1.80 -4.82
CA SER A 133 9.47 2.76 -3.71
C SER A 133 10.91 3.04 -3.26
N ARG A 134 11.76 2.00 -3.21
CA ARG A 134 13.19 2.12 -2.89
C ARG A 134 13.95 2.88 -3.96
N ALA A 135 13.70 2.59 -5.24
CA ALA A 135 14.32 3.30 -6.36
C ALA A 135 13.96 4.81 -6.35
N VAL A 136 12.70 5.15 -6.08
CA VAL A 136 12.25 6.54 -5.94
C VAL A 136 12.95 7.23 -4.77
N ALA A 137 13.03 6.58 -3.61
CA ALA A 137 13.72 7.12 -2.44
C ALA A 137 15.22 7.31 -2.71
N ALA A 138 15.88 6.35 -3.37
CA ALA A 138 17.28 6.43 -3.76
C ALA A 138 17.53 7.62 -4.70
N ARG A 139 16.73 7.76 -5.77
CA ARG A 139 16.81 8.91 -6.69
C ARG A 139 16.63 10.23 -5.96
N TYR A 140 15.60 10.35 -5.13
CA TYR A 140 15.38 11.56 -4.35
C TYR A 140 16.55 11.86 -3.41
N ASN A 141 17.16 10.84 -2.81
CA ASN A 141 18.25 11.00 -1.87
C ASN A 141 19.61 11.30 -2.51
N THR A 142 19.73 11.29 -3.83
CA THR A 142 20.95 11.73 -4.54
C THR A 142 21.18 13.24 -4.44
N ILE A 143 20.10 14.03 -4.30
CA ILE A 143 20.16 15.49 -4.24
C ILE A 143 20.42 16.01 -2.82
N LEU A 144 20.40 15.13 -1.82
CA LEU A 144 20.57 15.47 -0.41
C LEU A 144 21.81 14.77 0.15
N PRO A 145 22.61 15.44 0.99
CA PRO A 145 23.77 14.81 1.62
C PRO A 145 23.33 13.65 2.54
N ALA A 146 24.26 12.75 2.85
CA ALA A 146 24.02 11.68 3.81
C ALA A 146 23.64 12.26 5.18
N GLY A 147 22.67 11.64 5.87
CA GLY A 147 22.22 12.10 7.19
C GLY A 147 21.26 13.30 7.19
N HIS A 148 20.98 13.93 6.04
CA HIS A 148 20.06 15.07 5.98
C HIS A 148 18.64 14.67 6.47
N PRO A 149 17.99 15.48 7.33
CA PRO A 149 16.68 15.14 7.92
C PRO A 149 15.58 14.91 6.88
N ASP A 150 15.66 15.59 5.74
CA ASP A 150 14.69 15.47 4.64
C ASP A 150 14.92 14.29 3.69
N ARG A 151 15.91 13.42 3.95
CA ARG A 151 16.08 12.20 3.14
C ARG A 151 14.80 11.36 3.19
N ARG A 152 14.38 10.88 2.03
CA ARG A 152 13.24 9.98 1.91
C ARG A 152 13.59 8.62 2.47
N ARG A 153 12.68 8.12 3.31
CA ARG A 153 12.73 6.78 3.88
C ARG A 153 12.06 5.79 2.92
N HIS A 154 12.39 4.52 3.09
CA HIS A 154 11.71 3.42 2.42
C HIS A 154 10.27 3.32 2.91
N HIS A 155 9.34 3.10 1.99
CA HIS A 155 7.96 2.81 2.36
C HIS A 155 7.89 1.39 2.93
N LEU A 156 7.08 1.19 3.96
CA LEU A 156 6.79 -0.14 4.47
C LEU A 156 5.65 -0.75 3.65
N VAL A 157 5.98 -1.73 2.82
CA VAL A 157 5.01 -2.56 2.09
C VAL A 157 4.81 -3.86 2.87
N ILE A 158 3.58 -4.12 3.32
CA ILE A 158 3.22 -5.37 3.99
C ILE A 158 2.30 -6.17 3.10
N ARG A 159 2.70 -7.41 2.78
CA ARG A 159 1.83 -8.42 2.20
C ARG A 159 1.20 -9.23 3.33
N MET A 160 -0.12 -9.17 3.49
CA MET A 160 -0.84 -9.82 4.58
C MET A 160 -1.64 -11.03 4.08
N TYR A 161 -1.37 -12.20 4.66
CA TYR A 161 -2.12 -13.44 4.51
C TYR A 161 -3.19 -13.58 5.58
N ALA A 162 -3.90 -14.72 5.61
CA ALA A 162 -4.84 -14.99 6.68
C ALA A 162 -4.09 -15.03 8.02
N GLN A 163 -4.71 -14.52 9.09
CA GLN A 163 -4.04 -14.39 10.39
C GLN A 163 -3.48 -15.73 10.91
N GLY A 164 -4.12 -16.86 10.60
CA GLY A 164 -3.62 -18.18 10.95
C GLY A 164 -2.29 -18.51 10.28
N ASP A 165 -2.19 -18.24 8.97
CA ASP A 165 -0.98 -18.48 8.17
C ASP A 165 0.17 -17.59 8.63
N GLU A 166 -0.11 -16.32 8.93
CA GLU A 166 0.88 -15.37 9.45
C GLU A 166 1.43 -15.82 10.82
N LEU A 167 0.56 -16.28 11.72
CA LEU A 167 0.98 -16.81 13.01
C LEU A 167 1.82 -18.08 12.86
N LEU A 168 1.48 -18.94 11.90
CA LEU A 168 2.26 -20.13 11.59
C LEU A 168 3.64 -19.74 11.06
N ALA A 169 3.70 -18.81 10.10
CA ALA A 169 4.94 -18.32 9.51
C ALA A 169 5.86 -17.65 10.54
N ILE A 170 5.31 -16.82 11.44
CA ILE A 170 6.08 -16.21 12.54
C ILE A 170 6.65 -17.28 13.47
N ASN A 171 5.85 -18.29 13.85
CA ASN A 171 6.34 -19.38 14.69
C ASN A 171 7.42 -20.21 13.98
N GLN A 172 7.27 -20.48 12.68
CA GLN A 172 8.29 -21.16 11.89
C GLN A 172 9.60 -20.36 11.86
N LEU A 173 9.51 -19.05 11.63
CA LEU A 173 10.65 -18.13 11.65
C LEU A 173 11.33 -18.09 13.03
N LEU A 174 10.57 -18.07 14.12
CA LEU A 174 11.12 -18.08 15.48
C LEU A 174 11.80 -19.41 15.83
N ASN A 175 11.26 -20.53 15.35
CA ASN A 175 11.82 -21.86 15.59
C ASN A 175 13.08 -22.11 14.77
N ASN A 176 13.07 -21.70 13.50
CA ASN A 176 14.20 -21.88 12.59
C ASN A 176 14.36 -20.65 11.69
N PRO A 177 15.15 -19.65 12.14
CA PRO A 177 15.38 -18.44 11.36
C PRO A 177 16.07 -18.64 10.02
N GLN A 178 16.72 -19.79 9.80
CA GLN A 178 17.43 -20.10 8.56
C GLN A 178 16.61 -20.96 7.59
N ALA A 179 15.48 -21.53 8.03
CA ALA A 179 14.65 -22.41 7.21
C ALA A 179 13.76 -21.68 6.20
N VAL A 180 13.66 -20.35 6.27
CA VAL A 180 12.79 -19.61 5.36
C VAL A 180 13.59 -19.24 4.11
N ASP A 181 13.03 -19.54 2.94
CA ASP A 181 13.68 -19.47 1.61
C ASP A 181 14.23 -18.08 1.25
N TRP A 182 13.81 -17.02 1.96
CA TRP A 182 14.42 -15.68 1.83
C TRP A 182 15.88 -15.63 2.34
N ALA A 183 16.32 -16.57 3.17
CA ALA A 183 17.64 -16.57 3.79
C ALA A 183 18.73 -16.93 2.78
N GLN A 184 18.37 -17.72 1.77
CA GLN A 184 19.31 -18.19 0.74
C GLN A 184 19.71 -17.08 -0.25
N ASN A 185 18.90 -16.02 -0.39
CA ASN A 185 19.13 -14.95 -1.38
C ASN A 185 19.67 -13.63 -0.82
N MET A 186 19.68 -13.40 0.51
CA MET A 186 20.00 -12.08 1.10
C MET A 186 21.03 -12.09 2.23
N GLY A 187 21.62 -13.24 2.59
CA GLY A 187 22.75 -13.33 3.56
C GLY A 187 22.37 -13.10 5.03
N ASP A 188 21.30 -12.36 5.29
CA ASP A 188 20.61 -12.28 6.58
C ASP A 188 19.14 -12.59 6.40
N ALA A 189 18.61 -13.21 7.44
CA ALA A 189 17.26 -13.69 7.50
C ALA A 189 16.18 -12.59 7.34
N VAL A 190 16.37 -11.51 8.09
CA VAL A 190 15.52 -10.33 8.05
C VAL A 190 16.49 -9.16 7.98
N PRO A 191 16.47 -8.33 6.92
CA PRO A 191 17.34 -7.18 6.83
C PRO A 191 17.19 -6.29 8.07
N ALA A 192 18.32 -5.91 8.68
CA ALA A 192 18.31 -5.03 9.83
C ALA A 192 17.66 -3.67 9.48
N LEU A 193 17.01 -3.04 10.47
CA LEU A 193 16.46 -1.70 10.29
C LEU A 193 17.60 -0.69 10.06
N ASP A 194 17.75 -0.24 8.81
CA ASP A 194 18.76 0.74 8.41
C ASP A 194 18.29 2.20 8.63
N ALA A 195 19.18 3.16 8.40
CA ALA A 195 18.88 4.57 8.61
C ALA A 195 17.72 5.07 7.72
N ASN A 196 17.50 4.46 6.55
CA ASN A 196 16.43 4.79 5.61
C ASN A 196 15.11 4.07 5.93
N CYS A 197 15.05 3.19 6.93
CA CYS A 197 13.78 2.64 7.41
C CYS A 197 12.90 3.71 8.06
N LYS A 198 11.59 3.44 8.08
CA LYS A 198 10.59 4.32 8.69
C LYS A 198 10.88 4.50 10.20
N PRO A 199 10.88 5.74 10.74
CA PRO A 199 11.13 5.98 12.16
C PRO A 199 10.14 5.27 13.09
N GLY A 200 8.89 5.12 12.64
CA GLY A 200 7.87 4.36 13.36
C GLY A 200 8.28 2.91 13.63
N LEU A 201 9.00 2.25 12.71
CA LEU A 201 9.53 0.90 12.95
C LEU A 201 10.60 0.87 14.05
N ARG A 202 11.44 1.90 14.15
CA ARG A 202 12.39 2.03 15.27
C ARG A 202 11.69 2.31 16.59
N ALA A 203 10.63 3.13 16.57
CA ALA A 203 9.81 3.35 17.75
C ALA A 203 9.10 2.06 18.19
N VAL A 204 8.62 1.25 17.24
CA VAL A 204 8.07 -0.08 17.50
C VAL A 204 9.14 -1.00 18.06
N GLN A 205 10.33 -1.07 17.45
CA GLN A 205 11.45 -1.87 17.98
C GLN A 205 11.79 -1.47 19.41
N ASN A 206 12.02 -0.18 19.67
CA ASN A 206 12.30 0.35 21.01
C ASN A 206 11.16 0.03 22.00
N TYR A 207 9.90 0.16 21.58
CA TYR A 207 8.77 -0.21 22.41
C TYR A 207 8.84 -1.70 22.78
N LEU A 208 8.98 -2.58 21.80
CA LEU A 208 9.07 -4.02 22.00
C LEU A 208 10.28 -4.43 22.85
N ASP A 209 11.41 -3.75 22.70
CA ASP A 209 12.64 -3.97 23.47
C ASP A 209 12.51 -3.57 24.95
N ASN A 210 11.50 -2.75 25.30
CA ASN A 210 11.25 -2.32 26.67
C ASN A 210 9.99 -2.96 27.30
N GLN A 211 9.21 -3.74 26.54
CA GLN A 211 8.02 -4.42 27.06
C GLN A 211 8.34 -5.81 27.62
N ALA A 212 8.10 -6.04 28.91
CA ALA A 212 8.35 -7.33 29.57
C ALA A 212 7.48 -8.47 29.01
N GLU A 213 6.25 -8.17 28.58
CA GLU A 213 5.30 -9.15 28.03
C GLU A 213 5.77 -9.79 26.72
N VAL A 214 6.54 -9.09 25.89
CA VAL A 214 7.07 -9.62 24.61
C VAL A 214 8.43 -10.27 24.77
N LEU A 215 9.01 -10.27 25.96
CA LEU A 215 10.33 -10.85 26.25
C LEU A 215 10.45 -12.32 25.79
N PRO A 216 9.42 -13.19 25.92
CA PRO A 216 9.45 -14.54 25.36
C PRO A 216 9.42 -14.60 23.83
N LEU A 217 8.82 -13.59 23.17
CA LEU A 217 8.72 -13.50 21.70
C LEU A 217 9.95 -12.88 21.04
N ARG A 218 10.76 -12.13 21.80
CA ARG A 218 11.97 -11.55 21.24
C ARG A 218 12.79 -12.72 20.71
N GLN A 219 13.16 -12.61 19.44
CA GLN A 219 14.03 -13.52 18.72
C GLN A 219 15.31 -13.86 19.54
N SER A 220 15.64 -13.05 20.54
CA SER A 220 16.67 -13.29 21.54
C SER A 220 16.49 -14.46 22.53
N GLN A 221 15.30 -15.06 22.73
CA GLN A 221 15.18 -16.19 23.65
C GLN A 221 15.22 -17.55 22.97
N VAL A 222 14.42 -17.77 21.92
CA VAL A 222 14.43 -19.05 21.18
C VAL A 222 15.62 -19.13 20.23
N ALA A 223 15.79 -18.13 19.35
CA ALA A 223 16.81 -18.19 18.31
C ALA A 223 18.25 -17.93 18.81
N ARG A 224 18.43 -17.29 19.98
CA ARG A 224 19.74 -17.21 20.67
C ARG A 224 19.94 -18.34 21.70
N GLY A 225 19.02 -19.30 21.78
CA GLY A 225 19.14 -20.49 22.64
C GLY A 225 18.95 -20.25 24.15
N ALA A 226 18.41 -19.11 24.57
CA ALA A 226 18.15 -18.83 25.99
C ALA A 226 16.93 -19.59 26.54
N ILE A 227 15.96 -19.96 25.70
CA ILE A 227 14.86 -20.88 26.02
C ILE A 227 14.71 -21.91 24.90
N SER A 228 14.27 -23.12 25.23
CA SER A 228 13.92 -24.15 24.25
C SER A 228 12.60 -23.83 23.55
N TRP A 229 12.39 -24.43 22.36
CA TRP A 229 11.10 -24.34 21.66
C TRP A 229 9.93 -24.85 22.52
N ALA A 230 10.15 -25.91 23.31
CA ALA A 230 9.14 -26.42 24.24
C ALA A 230 8.76 -25.37 25.30
N GLN A 231 9.74 -24.69 25.90
CA GLN A 231 9.50 -23.60 26.85
C GLN A 231 8.77 -22.41 26.22
N TYR A 232 9.14 -22.04 24.99
CA TYR A 232 8.43 -21.02 24.22
C TYR A 232 6.97 -21.41 23.98
N THR A 233 6.71 -22.65 23.55
CA THR A 233 5.34 -23.11 23.34
C THR A 233 4.53 -23.16 24.64
N ALA A 234 5.16 -23.43 25.79
CA ALA A 234 4.50 -23.38 27.09
C ALA A 234 4.22 -21.96 27.61
N THR A 235 4.71 -20.91 26.93
CA THR A 235 4.55 -19.52 27.39
C THR A 235 3.08 -19.08 27.36
N PRO A 236 2.51 -18.62 28.50
CA PRO A 236 1.16 -18.08 28.54
C PRO A 236 0.98 -16.89 27.59
N ASN A 237 -0.20 -16.75 27.00
CA ASN A 237 -0.58 -15.62 26.15
C ASN A 237 0.30 -15.37 24.90
N ARG A 238 1.13 -16.33 24.47
CA ARG A 238 2.00 -16.17 23.29
C ARG A 238 1.25 -15.71 22.03
N ILE A 239 0.07 -16.28 21.77
CA ILE A 239 -0.76 -15.97 20.60
C ILE A 239 -1.32 -14.55 20.69
N PRO A 240 -2.02 -14.15 21.79
CA PRO A 240 -2.43 -12.75 21.99
C PRO A 240 -1.29 -11.74 21.84
N ILE A 241 -0.12 -12.01 22.42
CA ILE A 241 1.03 -11.11 22.35
C ILE A 241 1.53 -11.02 20.90
N THR A 242 1.66 -12.14 20.18
CA THR A 242 2.08 -12.13 18.77
C THR A 242 1.11 -11.33 17.91
N LYS A 243 -0.20 -11.54 18.09
CA LYS A 243 -1.24 -10.76 17.39
C LYS A 243 -1.13 -9.26 17.69
N LYS A 244 -0.83 -8.87 18.94
CA LYS A 244 -0.60 -7.48 19.34
C LYS A 244 0.61 -6.89 18.61
N VAL A 245 1.73 -7.61 18.56
CA VAL A 245 2.94 -7.19 17.84
C VAL A 245 2.66 -7.01 16.35
N MET A 246 2.01 -7.99 15.72
CA MET A 246 1.59 -7.89 14.31
C MET A 246 0.73 -6.65 14.07
N GLY A 247 -0.25 -6.37 14.95
CA GLY A 247 -1.09 -5.18 14.85
C GLY A 247 -0.32 -3.86 15.05
N ILE A 248 0.73 -3.84 15.88
CA ILE A 248 1.61 -2.67 16.02
C ILE A 248 2.39 -2.43 14.72
N VAL A 249 3.01 -3.47 14.15
CA VAL A 249 3.79 -3.36 12.90
C VAL A 249 2.89 -2.98 11.72
N MET A 250 1.72 -3.62 11.63
CA MET A 250 0.73 -3.37 10.57
C MET A 250 0.29 -1.90 10.51
N ARG A 251 0.20 -1.22 11.66
CA ARG A 251 -0.15 0.21 11.73
C ARG A 251 0.88 1.12 11.04
N GLU A 252 2.13 0.68 10.96
CA GLU A 252 3.20 1.43 10.29
C GLU A 252 3.23 1.23 8.78
N ALA A 253 2.40 0.34 8.22
CA ALA A 253 2.39 0.05 6.78
C ALA A 253 2.01 1.30 5.97
N ASP A 254 2.84 1.69 5.01
CA ASP A 254 2.47 2.69 4.02
C ASP A 254 1.59 2.06 2.93
N PHE A 255 1.85 0.79 2.63
CA PHE A 255 1.06 -0.03 1.72
C PHE A 255 0.71 -1.35 2.38
N LEU A 256 -0.58 -1.67 2.46
CA LEU A 256 -1.06 -2.97 2.93
C LEU A 256 -1.64 -3.73 1.74
N CYS A 257 -0.98 -4.81 1.32
CA CYS A 257 -1.36 -5.66 0.21
C CYS A 257 -2.11 -6.89 0.71
N VAL A 258 -3.40 -7.00 0.41
CA VAL A 258 -4.30 -8.05 0.92
C VAL A 258 -5.05 -8.73 -0.22
N HIS A 259 -5.36 -10.02 -0.03
CA HIS A 259 -6.31 -10.72 -0.90
C HIS A 259 -7.74 -10.25 -0.57
N PRO A 260 -8.66 -10.13 -1.55
CA PRO A 260 -10.04 -9.71 -1.31
C PRO A 260 -10.74 -10.53 -0.21
N THR A 261 -10.54 -11.85 -0.20
CA THR A 261 -11.12 -12.75 0.83
C THR A 261 -10.66 -12.42 2.25
N ASN A 262 -9.49 -11.81 2.43
CA ASN A 262 -8.96 -11.41 3.72
C ASN A 262 -9.33 -9.96 4.08
N ALA A 263 -9.88 -9.18 3.14
CA ALA A 263 -10.18 -7.77 3.36
C ALA A 263 -11.28 -7.54 4.41
N GLU A 264 -12.14 -8.55 4.61
CA GLU A 264 -13.25 -8.54 5.56
C GLU A 264 -12.92 -9.28 6.88
N ILE A 265 -11.72 -9.86 6.98
CA ILE A 265 -11.29 -10.65 8.14
C ILE A 265 -10.32 -9.83 9.01
N SER A 266 -10.56 -9.83 10.32
CA SER A 266 -9.68 -9.16 11.29
C SER A 266 -8.22 -9.64 11.14
N PRO A 267 -7.22 -8.72 11.10
CA PRO A 267 -7.29 -7.30 11.49
C PRO A 267 -7.55 -6.30 10.34
N VAL A 268 -7.75 -6.76 9.11
CA VAL A 268 -7.77 -5.88 7.91
C VAL A 268 -8.89 -4.84 7.93
N PRO A 269 -10.15 -5.15 8.30
CA PRO A 269 -11.22 -4.16 8.39
C PRO A 269 -10.90 -3.00 9.34
N SER A 270 -10.29 -3.30 10.48
CA SER A 270 -9.91 -2.28 11.46
C SER A 270 -8.84 -1.36 10.87
N TRP A 271 -7.81 -1.92 10.24
CA TRP A 271 -6.78 -1.11 9.62
C TRP A 271 -7.34 -0.27 8.46
N ARG A 272 -8.15 -0.86 7.60
CA ARG A 272 -8.80 -0.17 6.48
C ARG A 272 -9.67 0.97 6.97
N SER A 273 -10.43 0.76 8.02
CA SER A 273 -11.26 1.80 8.62
C SER A 273 -10.40 2.97 9.13
N HIS A 274 -9.36 2.72 9.93
CA HIS A 274 -8.60 3.79 10.57
C HIS A 274 -7.59 4.48 9.62
N PHE A 275 -6.88 3.69 8.82
CA PHE A 275 -5.65 4.11 8.14
C PHE A 275 -5.76 4.21 6.64
N ALA A 276 -6.55 3.36 5.96
CA ALA A 276 -6.62 3.42 4.50
C ALA A 276 -7.17 4.79 4.03
N ARG A 277 -6.45 5.39 3.08
CA ARG A 277 -6.79 6.66 2.44
C ARG A 277 -6.97 6.54 0.93
N GLY A 278 -6.67 5.37 0.38
CA GLY A 278 -6.90 5.03 -1.01
C GLY A 278 -6.80 3.53 -1.26
N LEU A 279 -7.22 3.09 -2.44
CA LEU A 279 -7.20 1.70 -2.90
C LEU A 279 -6.47 1.59 -4.24
N VAL A 280 -5.62 0.60 -4.41
CA VAL A 280 -5.04 0.23 -5.71
C VAL A 280 -5.28 -1.25 -5.95
N VAL A 281 -5.84 -1.58 -7.11
CA VAL A 281 -6.08 -2.95 -7.52
C VAL A 281 -5.28 -3.23 -8.78
N ASP A 282 -4.29 -4.12 -8.68
CA ASP A 282 -3.55 -4.64 -9.84
C ASP A 282 -4.27 -5.86 -10.42
N ASP A 283 -4.06 -6.12 -11.72
CA ASP A 283 -4.78 -7.13 -12.50
C ASP A 283 -6.31 -7.10 -12.31
N ALA A 284 -6.86 -5.89 -12.22
CA ALA A 284 -8.30 -5.63 -12.02
C ALA A 284 -9.17 -6.13 -13.18
N GLY A 285 -8.57 -6.46 -14.34
CA GLY A 285 -9.26 -7.11 -15.47
C GLY A 285 -9.66 -8.55 -15.17
N SER A 286 -8.87 -9.25 -14.35
CA SER A 286 -9.11 -10.63 -13.94
C SER A 286 -9.85 -10.75 -12.59
N MET A 287 -10.21 -9.62 -11.96
CA MET A 287 -10.93 -9.59 -10.68
C MET A 287 -12.44 -9.57 -10.89
N ASN A 288 -13.21 -10.34 -10.13
CA ASN A 288 -14.66 -10.23 -10.16
C ASN A 288 -15.15 -8.98 -9.41
N ARG A 289 -16.34 -8.48 -9.74
CA ARG A 289 -16.87 -7.25 -9.11
C ARG A 289 -17.22 -7.41 -7.63
N ALA A 290 -17.60 -8.60 -7.17
CA ALA A 290 -17.94 -8.83 -5.78
C ALA A 290 -16.71 -8.62 -4.86
N ASP A 291 -15.58 -9.21 -5.22
CA ASP A 291 -14.28 -9.01 -4.54
C ASP A 291 -13.87 -7.54 -4.51
N PHE A 292 -14.05 -6.85 -5.64
CA PHE A 292 -13.79 -5.42 -5.71
C PHE A 292 -14.71 -4.60 -4.79
N TYR A 293 -15.99 -4.95 -4.71
CA TYR A 293 -16.92 -4.28 -3.80
C TYR A 293 -16.62 -4.59 -2.33
N GLY A 294 -16.14 -5.79 -2.00
CA GLY A 294 -15.59 -6.07 -0.67
C GLY A 294 -14.45 -5.12 -0.29
N LEU A 295 -13.60 -4.74 -1.26
CA LEU A 295 -12.45 -3.85 -1.05
C LEU A 295 -12.78 -2.34 -1.12
N TRP A 296 -13.71 -1.92 -1.96
CA TRP A 296 -13.98 -0.51 -2.26
C TRP A 296 -15.35 -0.05 -1.74
N GLY A 297 -16.33 -0.95 -1.73
CA GLY A 297 -17.72 -0.70 -1.37
C GLY A 297 -17.85 0.02 -0.02
N ASN A 298 -18.80 0.95 0.04
CA ASN A 298 -19.14 1.79 1.21
C ASN A 298 -18.06 2.78 1.69
N THR A 299 -16.86 2.78 1.11
CA THR A 299 -15.78 3.69 1.54
C THR A 299 -15.56 4.88 0.62
N LEU A 300 -15.89 4.76 -0.67
CA LEU A 300 -15.63 5.75 -1.72
C LEU A 300 -14.20 6.32 -1.67
N LEU A 301 -13.24 5.46 -1.29
CA LEU A 301 -11.84 5.83 -1.28
C LEU A 301 -11.38 6.16 -2.71
N PRO A 302 -10.45 7.12 -2.89
CA PRO A 302 -9.69 7.26 -4.12
C PRO A 302 -9.15 5.91 -4.56
N VAL A 303 -9.40 5.53 -5.82
CA VAL A 303 -9.10 4.19 -6.33
C VAL A 303 -8.32 4.24 -7.63
N PHE A 304 -7.37 3.33 -7.78
CA PHE A 304 -6.76 3.01 -9.06
C PHE A 304 -7.03 1.55 -9.42
N LEU A 305 -7.54 1.33 -10.63
CA LEU A 305 -7.63 0.02 -11.24
C LEU A 305 -6.59 -0.09 -12.34
N VAL A 306 -5.84 -1.18 -12.32
CA VAL A 306 -4.77 -1.47 -13.26
C VAL A 306 -5.00 -2.86 -13.82
N GLY A 307 -4.97 -3.03 -15.13
CA GLY A 307 -5.14 -4.36 -15.71
C GLY A 307 -5.38 -4.32 -17.22
N ASP A 308 -5.79 -5.46 -17.75
CA ASP A 308 -6.17 -5.59 -19.16
C ASP A 308 -7.70 -5.69 -19.27
N PRO A 309 -8.39 -4.83 -20.06
CA PRO A 309 -9.84 -4.91 -20.21
C PRO A 309 -10.34 -6.16 -20.97
N ASP A 310 -9.45 -6.87 -21.65
CA ASP A 310 -9.76 -8.10 -22.39
C ASP A 310 -9.57 -9.37 -21.54
N GLU A 311 -8.86 -9.26 -20.41
CA GLU A 311 -8.87 -10.30 -19.37
C GLU A 311 -10.28 -10.44 -18.76
N LYS A 312 -10.59 -11.66 -18.29
CA LYS A 312 -11.90 -11.99 -17.71
C LYS A 312 -11.74 -12.58 -16.31
N PRO A 313 -12.63 -12.23 -15.37
CA PRO A 313 -12.72 -12.92 -14.09
C PRO A 313 -13.03 -14.40 -14.28
N VAL A 314 -12.54 -15.23 -13.35
CA VAL A 314 -12.95 -16.63 -13.27
C VAL A 314 -14.34 -16.70 -12.66
N VAL A 315 -15.26 -17.35 -13.36
CA VAL A 315 -16.64 -17.60 -12.92
C VAL A 315 -16.86 -19.10 -12.90
N LEU A 316 -17.33 -19.61 -11.76
CA LEU A 316 -17.64 -21.03 -11.56
C LEU A 316 -19.14 -21.28 -11.76
N THR A 317 -19.50 -22.55 -11.98
CA THR A 317 -20.88 -23.05 -12.07
C THR A 317 -21.74 -22.35 -13.13
N THR A 318 -21.11 -21.87 -14.20
CA THR A 318 -21.73 -21.11 -15.30
C THR A 318 -22.86 -21.87 -15.98
N ASP A 319 -22.64 -23.15 -16.26
CA ASP A 319 -23.54 -24.02 -17.03
C ASP A 319 -24.11 -25.17 -16.17
N GLU A 320 -23.82 -25.16 -14.86
CA GLU A 320 -24.29 -26.19 -13.95
C GLU A 320 -25.73 -25.87 -13.51
N THR A 321 -26.59 -26.88 -13.56
CA THR A 321 -28.00 -26.78 -13.16
C THR A 321 -28.31 -27.68 -11.98
N ASP A 322 -29.25 -27.26 -11.14
CA ASP A 322 -29.84 -28.11 -10.11
C ASP A 322 -30.74 -29.21 -10.71
N SER A 323 -31.34 -30.03 -9.85
CA SER A 323 -32.26 -31.11 -10.25
C SER A 323 -33.51 -30.62 -10.99
N ASP A 324 -33.85 -29.34 -10.85
CA ASP A 324 -35.02 -28.72 -11.46
C ASP A 324 -34.66 -27.98 -12.77
N GLY A 325 -33.40 -28.05 -13.20
CA GLY A 325 -32.90 -27.42 -14.41
C GLY A 325 -32.58 -25.92 -14.25
N ASN A 326 -32.59 -25.39 -13.03
CA ASN A 326 -32.21 -24.00 -12.79
C ASN A 326 -30.68 -23.88 -12.74
N LEU A 327 -30.13 -22.85 -13.38
CA LEU A 327 -28.70 -22.54 -13.28
C LEU A 327 -28.32 -22.23 -11.84
N TYR A 328 -27.25 -22.88 -11.35
CA TYR A 328 -26.66 -22.57 -10.04
C TYR A 328 -26.14 -21.13 -9.98
N ASN A 329 -25.59 -20.62 -11.09
CA ASN A 329 -25.10 -19.25 -11.18
C ASN A 329 -25.87 -18.42 -12.22
N GLN A 330 -27.02 -17.92 -11.81
CA GLN A 330 -27.84 -17.03 -12.64
C GLN A 330 -27.15 -15.71 -13.01
N PHE A 331 -26.09 -15.34 -12.29
CA PHE A 331 -25.32 -14.11 -12.49
C PHE A 331 -24.00 -14.36 -13.21
N ALA A 332 -23.79 -15.52 -13.82
CA ALA A 332 -22.50 -15.87 -14.40
C ALA A 332 -22.03 -14.88 -15.50
N ALA A 333 -22.97 -14.42 -16.33
CA ALA A 333 -22.70 -13.40 -17.35
C ALA A 333 -22.29 -12.04 -16.74
N ASP A 334 -22.93 -11.65 -15.62
CA ASP A 334 -22.63 -10.43 -14.89
C ASP A 334 -21.27 -10.54 -14.15
N GLY A 335 -21.01 -11.70 -13.55
CA GLY A 335 -19.75 -12.04 -12.88
C GLY A 335 -18.53 -12.05 -13.80
N ALA A 336 -18.74 -12.29 -15.10
CA ALA A 336 -17.69 -12.23 -16.12
C ALA A 336 -17.27 -10.80 -16.51
N VAL A 337 -17.96 -9.78 -16.01
CA VAL A 337 -17.59 -8.37 -16.21
C VAL A 337 -16.73 -7.88 -15.05
N SER A 338 -15.47 -7.60 -15.34
CA SER A 338 -14.51 -7.08 -14.36
C SER A 338 -14.84 -5.64 -13.92
N PRO A 339 -14.42 -5.21 -12.72
CA PRO A 339 -14.61 -3.83 -12.26
C PRO A 339 -13.88 -2.83 -13.16
N LEU A 340 -12.74 -3.23 -13.75
CA LEU A 340 -11.98 -2.44 -14.71
C LEU A 340 -12.83 -2.11 -15.95
N LYS A 341 -13.41 -3.14 -16.56
CA LYS A 341 -14.24 -3.01 -17.76
C LYS A 341 -15.53 -2.26 -17.47
N TYR A 342 -16.16 -2.54 -16.33
CA TYR A 342 -17.37 -1.85 -15.89
C TYR A 342 -17.15 -0.35 -15.70
N LEU A 343 -16.14 0.07 -14.94
CA LEU A 343 -15.87 1.50 -14.73
C LEU A 343 -15.39 2.20 -16.01
N MET A 344 -14.66 1.50 -16.88
CA MET A 344 -14.31 2.04 -18.21
C MET A 344 -15.56 2.33 -19.05
N ALA A 345 -16.56 1.44 -19.02
CA ALA A 345 -17.82 1.64 -19.75
C ALA A 345 -18.64 2.85 -19.26
N THR A 346 -18.42 3.33 -18.04
CA THR A 346 -19.08 4.54 -17.51
C THR A 346 -18.53 5.86 -18.08
N GLY A 347 -17.50 5.81 -18.94
CA GLY A 347 -16.88 7.01 -19.53
C GLY A 347 -15.78 7.65 -18.66
N ILE A 348 -15.33 6.97 -17.60
CA ILE A 348 -14.18 7.45 -16.80
C ILE A 348 -12.92 7.46 -17.68
N PRO A 349 -12.14 8.56 -17.69
CA PRO A 349 -10.93 8.63 -18.48
C PRO A 349 -9.90 7.55 -18.12
N VAL A 350 -9.36 6.90 -19.14
CA VAL A 350 -8.40 5.80 -19.01
C VAL A 350 -7.02 6.21 -19.50
N PHE A 351 -5.99 5.81 -18.77
CA PHE A 351 -4.60 5.88 -19.22
C PHE A 351 -4.22 4.58 -19.93
N ARG A 352 -4.01 4.63 -21.26
CA ARG A 352 -3.58 3.49 -22.08
C ARG A 352 -2.08 3.51 -22.31
N LEU A 353 -1.43 2.39 -21.98
CA LEU A 353 -0.01 2.10 -22.21
C LEU A 353 0.28 1.63 -23.63
#